data_AF-A0A852HMX6-F1
#
_entry.id   AF-A0A852HMX6-F1
#
_cell.length_a   1.000
_cell.length_b   1.000
_cell.length_c   1.000
_cell.angle_alpha   90.00
_cell.angle_beta   90.00
_cell.angle_gamma   90.00
#
_symmetry.space_group_name_H-M   'P 1'
#
loop_
_entity.id
_entity.type
_entity.pdbx_description
1 polymer ?
#
loop_
_entity_poly.entity_id
_entity_poly.type
_entity_poly.pdbx_seq_one_letter_code
_entity_poly.pdbx_strand_id
1 'polypeptide(L)'
;MAFLPDESRSLPPPPLLNKGSVWLGLVGWLSALADNAFNQRPVLRAGVHRQILFATVGCFIGYQLVKRTEYMHAKVDRELFEYMRHHPVDFHRAGT
;
A
#
# COMPACT_ATOMS: atom_id res chain seq x y z
N MET A 1 7.87 18.47 0.86
CA MET A 1 6.76 17.54 1.16
C MET A 1 7.37 16.16 1.41
N ALA A 2 7.28 15.63 2.63
CA ALA A 2 7.77 14.30 2.94
C ALA A 2 6.84 13.21 2.36
N PHE A 3 7.39 12.06 1.97
CA PHE A 3 6.59 10.92 1.47
C PHE A 3 5.56 10.43 2.52
N LEU A 4 5.94 10.49 3.80
CA LEU A 4 5.07 10.31 4.96
C LEU A 4 5.34 11.47 5.93
N PRO A 5 4.36 12.35 6.21
CA PRO A 5 4.52 13.43 7.17
C PRO A 5 4.55 12.90 8.61
N ASP A 6 5.12 13.65 9.56
CA ASP A 6 5.26 13.20 10.95
C ASP A 6 3.92 12.89 11.62
N GLU A 7 2.83 13.54 11.20
CA GLU A 7 1.45 13.25 11.63
C GLU A 7 1.04 11.79 11.36
N SER A 8 1.58 11.17 10.31
CA SER A 8 1.28 9.77 9.96
C SER A 8 1.75 8.77 11.03
N ARG A 9 2.67 9.16 11.91
CA ARG A 9 3.13 8.32 13.04
C ARG A 9 2.06 8.12 14.11
N SER A 10 1.02 8.96 14.12
CA SER A 10 -0.12 8.80 15.03
C SER A 10 -1.07 7.67 14.61
N LEU A 11 -1.00 7.22 13.36
CA LEU A 11 -1.80 6.12 12.86
C LEU A 11 -1.16 4.78 13.24
N PRO A 12 -1.99 3.75 13.53
CA PRO A 12 -1.47 2.41 13.77
C PRO A 12 -0.72 1.92 12.53
N PRO A 13 0.52 1.41 12.66
CA PRO A 13 1.25 0.90 11.51
C PRO A 13 0.56 -0.35 10.95
N PRO A 14 0.58 -0.54 9.62
CA PRO A 14 0.03 -1.74 9.02
C PRO A 14 0.80 -2.97 9.51
N PRO A 15 0.13 -4.12 9.67
CA PRO A 15 0.79 -5.39 9.97
C PRO A 15 1.85 -5.74 8.93
N LEU A 16 2.89 -6.48 9.32
CA LEU A 16 3.93 -6.94 8.40
C LEU A 16 3.34 -7.77 7.25
N LEU A 17 2.34 -8.60 7.56
CA LEU A 17 1.54 -9.35 6.59
C LEU A 17 0.27 -8.56 6.25
N ASN A 18 0.42 -7.59 5.35
CA ASN A 18 -0.70 -6.87 4.77
C ASN A 18 -1.04 -7.40 3.37
N LYS A 19 -2.32 -7.38 2.99
CA LYS A 19 -2.81 -7.75 1.66
C LYS A 19 -2.04 -7.01 0.54
N GLY A 20 -1.79 -5.71 0.72
CA GLY A 20 -1.07 -4.90 -0.28
C GLY A 20 0.39 -5.34 -0.46
N SER A 21 1.10 -5.62 0.63
CA SER A 21 2.48 -6.12 0.60
C SER A 21 2.57 -7.52 -0.01
N VAL A 22 1.65 -8.42 0.36
CA VAL A 22 1.61 -9.79 -0.19
C VAL A 22 1.33 -9.76 -1.69
N TRP A 23 0.37 -8.94 -2.13
CA TRP A 23 0.03 -8.81 -3.54
C TRP A 23 1.20 -8.24 -4.36
N LEU A 24 1.84 -7.17 -3.89
CA LEU A 24 2.98 -6.58 -4.59
C LEU A 24 4.24 -7.46 -4.52
N GLY A 25 4.43 -8.23 -3.45
CA GLY A 25 5.44 -9.28 -3.38
C GLY A 25 5.23 -10.37 -4.43
N LEU A 26 3.98 -10.81 -4.62
CA LEU A 26 3.61 -11.76 -5.66
C LEU A 26 3.87 -11.18 -7.06
N VAL A 27 3.47 -9.93 -7.31
CA VAL A 27 3.75 -9.24 -8.58
C VAL A 27 5.26 -9.12 -8.84
N GLY A 28 6.05 -8.79 -7.81
CA GLY A 28 7.51 -8.78 -7.89
C GLY A 28 8.06 -10.16 -8.27
N TRP A 29 7.59 -11.22 -7.62
CA TRP A 29 7.99 -12.59 -7.95
C TRP A 29 7.61 -12.99 -9.38
N LEU A 30 6.37 -12.71 -9.81
CA LEU A 30 5.92 -12.95 -11.19
C LEU A 30 6.77 -12.19 -12.22
N SER A 31 7.22 -10.98 -11.87
CA SER A 31 8.11 -10.19 -12.74
C SER A 31 9.47 -10.88 -12.93
N ALA A 32 10.00 -11.51 -11.88
CA ALA A 32 11.22 -12.31 -11.97
C ALA A 32 11.04 -13.59 -12.79
N LEU A 33 9.87 -14.24 -12.69
CA LEU A 33 9.53 -15.39 -13.52
C LEU A 33 9.39 -14.99 -15.00
N ALA A 34 8.79 -13.83 -15.26
CA ALA A 34 8.69 -13.27 -16.60
C ALA A 34 10.07 -12.96 -17.20
N ASP A 35 10.99 -12.37 -16.42
CA ASP A 35 12.38 -12.14 -16.84
C ASP A 35 13.09 -13.45 -17.21
N ASN A 36 12.87 -14.51 -16.44
CA ASN A 36 13.41 -15.83 -16.77
C ASN A 36 12.79 -16.41 -18.06
N ALA A 37 11.48 -16.20 -18.27
CA ALA A 37 10.78 -16.67 -19.45
C ALA A 37 11.26 -15.96 -20.73
N PHE A 38 11.45 -14.63 -20.71
CA PHE A 38 11.98 -13.87 -21.84
C PHE A 38 13.41 -14.29 -22.20
N ASN A 39 14.23 -14.61 -21.20
CA ASN A 39 15.62 -15.03 -21.41
C ASN A 39 15.77 -16.53 -21.72
N GLN A 40 14.67 -17.25 -21.99
CA GLN A 40 14.66 -18.69 -22.28
C GLN A 40 15.40 -19.53 -21.21
N ARG A 41 15.39 -19.05 -19.95
CA ARG A 41 15.94 -19.75 -18.80
C ARG A 41 14.85 -20.60 -18.15
N PRO A 42 15.19 -21.69 -17.43
CA PRO A 42 14.19 -22.47 -16.71
C PRO A 42 13.50 -21.61 -15.65
N VAL A 43 12.22 -21.30 -15.87
CA VAL A 43 11.44 -20.27 -15.17
C VAL A 43 11.51 -20.37 -13.65
N LEU A 44 11.34 -21.58 -13.11
CA LEU A 44 11.28 -21.81 -11.66
C LEU A 44 12.66 -22.06 -11.02
N ARG A 45 13.65 -22.55 -11.78
CA ARG A 45 14.95 -22.98 -11.24
C ARG A 45 16.06 -21.96 -11.42
N ALA A 46 16.01 -21.16 -12.48
CA ALA A 46 17.01 -20.12 -12.71
C ALA A 46 16.77 -18.91 -11.81
N GLY A 47 17.85 -18.38 -11.23
CA GLY A 47 17.80 -17.07 -10.59
C GLY A 47 16.94 -17.00 -9.33
N VAL A 48 16.92 -18.04 -8.48
CA VAL A 48 16.19 -18.04 -7.19
C VAL A 48 16.54 -16.80 -6.34
N HIS A 49 17.81 -16.37 -6.35
CA HIS A 49 18.24 -15.14 -5.70
C HIS A 49 17.54 -13.89 -6.25
N ARG A 50 17.32 -13.80 -7.58
CA ARG A 50 16.57 -12.70 -8.22
C ARG A 50 15.09 -12.80 -7.89
N GLN A 51 14.51 -14.00 -7.90
CA GLN A 51 13.12 -14.23 -7.51
C GLN A 51 12.85 -13.74 -6.08
N ILE A 52 13.72 -14.07 -5.12
CA ILE A 52 13.63 -13.60 -3.72
C ILE A 52 13.85 -12.08 -3.64
N LEU A 53 14.81 -11.54 -4.39
CA LEU A 53 15.07 -10.10 -4.42
C LEU A 53 13.85 -9.31 -4.92
N PHE A 54 13.26 -9.69 -6.05
CA PHE A 54 12.09 -9.00 -6.60
C PHE A 54 10.86 -9.15 -5.71
N ALA A 55 10.67 -10.32 -5.08
CA ALA A 55 9.60 -10.52 -4.11
C ALA A 55 9.76 -9.62 -2.87
N THR A 56 10.96 -9.52 -2.30
CA THR A 56 11.22 -8.69 -1.12
C THR A 56 11.09 -7.20 -1.42
N VAL A 57 11.58 -6.73 -2.58
CA VAL A 57 11.38 -5.35 -3.04
C VAL A 57 9.88 -5.06 -3.24
N GLY A 58 9.14 -5.98 -3.86
CA GLY A 58 7.69 -5.86 -4.02
C GLY A 58 6.95 -5.74 -2.68
N CYS A 59 7.29 -6.59 -1.71
CA CYS A 59 6.74 -6.53 -0.35
C CYS A 59 7.05 -5.19 0.34
N PHE A 60 8.29 -4.70 0.21
CA PHE A 60 8.73 -3.44 0.82
C PHE A 60 8.01 -2.23 0.23
N ILE A 61 7.93 -2.15 -1.10
CA ILE A 61 7.18 -1.10 -1.79
C ILE A 61 5.71 -1.15 -1.38
N GLY A 62 5.11 -2.34 -1.35
CA GLY A 62 3.73 -2.50 -0.94
C GLY A 62 3.46 -2.06 0.50
N TYR A 63 4.39 -2.31 1.42
CA TYR A 63 4.27 -1.85 2.80
C TYR A 63 4.23 -0.32 2.90
N GLN A 64 5.12 0.37 2.16
CA GLN A 64 5.19 1.83 2.16
C GLN A 64 3.99 2.46 1.45
N LEU A 65 3.47 1.83 0.40
CA LEU A 65 2.26 2.28 -0.27
C LEU A 65 1.04 2.13 0.63
N VAL A 66 0.88 1.01 1.34
CA VAL A 66 -0.27 0.85 2.23
C VAL A 66 -0.23 1.86 3.39
N LYS A 67 0.94 2.12 3.98
CA LYS A 67 1.09 3.21 4.95
C LYS A 67 0.61 4.55 4.41
N ARG A 68 0.94 4.85 3.15
CA ARG A 68 0.52 6.09 2.51
C ARG A 68 -0.98 6.12 2.23
N THR A 69 -1.57 5.02 1.77
CA THR A 69 -3.02 4.97 1.52
C THR A 69 -3.82 5.11 2.81
N GLU A 70 -3.41 4.45 3.89
CA GLU A 70 -4.05 4.57 5.21
C GLU A 70 -3.98 6.01 5.72
N TYR A 71 -2.83 6.67 5.57
CA TYR A 71 -2.69 8.09 5.90
C TYR A 71 -3.61 8.99 5.08
N MET A 72 -3.66 8.78 3.76
CA MET A 72 -4.51 9.61 2.89
C MET A 72 -6.00 9.43 3.20
N HIS A 73 -6.45 8.21 3.45
CA HIS A 73 -7.84 7.96 3.84
C HIS A 73 -8.16 8.59 5.20
N ALA A 74 -7.30 8.42 6.21
CA ALA A 74 -7.49 9.05 7.51
C ALA A 74 -7.51 10.58 7.43
N LYS A 75 -6.69 11.17 6.57
CA LYS A 75 -6.66 12.62 6.34
C LYS A 75 -7.98 13.11 5.72
N VAL A 76 -8.45 12.44 4.66
CA VAL A 76 -9.71 12.80 3.99
C VAL A 76 -10.89 12.69 4.97
N ASP A 77 -10.94 11.63 5.77
CA ASP A 77 -11.99 11.45 6.78
C ASP A 77 -11.94 12.57 7.83
N ARG A 78 -10.74 12.95 8.30
CA ARG A 78 -10.57 14.06 9.25
C ARG A 78 -11.10 15.38 8.67
N GLU A 79 -10.70 15.74 7.46
CA GLU A 79 -11.13 16.96 6.78
C GLU A 79 -12.65 16.97 6.54
N LEU A 80 -13.23 15.83 6.18
CA LEU A 80 -14.67 15.68 6.00
C LEU A 80 -15.44 15.89 7.31
N PHE A 81 -14.97 15.30 8.42
CA PHE A 81 -15.61 15.47 9.73
C PHE A 81 -15.48 16.92 10.24
N GLU A 82 -14.34 17.57 10.02
CA GLU A 82 -14.15 18.99 10.34
C GLU A 82 -15.12 19.86 9.52
N TYR A 83 -15.26 19.59 8.22
CA TYR A 83 -16.19 20.31 7.35
C TYR A 83 -17.65 20.16 7.80
N MET A 84 -18.09 18.92 8.07
CA MET A 84 -19.45 18.65 8.58
C MET A 84 -19.72 19.38 9.91
N ARG A 85 -18.72 19.48 10.78
CA ARG A 85 -18.83 20.18 12.06
C ARG A 85 -19.00 21.69 11.90
N HIS A 86 -18.36 22.29 10.89
CA HIS A 86 -18.49 23.72 10.59
C HIS A 86 -19.79 24.08 9.87
N HIS A 87 -20.38 23.13 9.12
CA HIS A 87 -21.57 23.34 8.29
C HIS A 87 -22.76 22.49 8.73
N PRO A 88 -23.28 22.63 9.97
CA PRO A 88 -24.36 21.77 10.47
C PRO A 88 -25.69 21.97 9.72
N VAL A 89 -25.86 23.10 9.02
CA VAL A 89 -27.07 23.42 8.23
C VAL A 89 -27.12 22.61 6.93
N ASP A 90 -25.97 22.22 6.37
CA ASP A 90 -25.92 21.49 5.10
C ASP A 90 -26.11 19.98 5.30
N PHE A 91 -25.85 19.47 6.51
CA PHE A 91 -25.93 18.04 6.84
C PHE A 91 -27.09 17.75 7.80
N HIS A 92 -28.31 17.70 7.26
CA HIS A 92 -29.48 17.27 8.01
C HIS A 92 -29.44 15.76 8.25
N ARG A 93 -29.79 15.33 9.47
CA ARG A 93 -29.95 13.91 9.80
C ARG A 93 -31.21 13.41 9.10
N ALA A 94 -31.07 12.47 8.16
CA ALA A 94 -32.23 11.88 7.48
C ALA A 94 -33.11 11.16 8.51
N GLY A 95 -34.22 11.78 8.92
CA GLY A 95 -35.14 11.20 9.92
C GLY A 95 -36.05 12.16 10.70
N THR A 96 -36.19 13.44 10.34
CA THR A 96 -37.27 14.32 10.83
C THR A 96 -37.98 14.99 9.68
#